data_AF-A0A9X8WMA3-F1
#
_entry.id   AF-A0A9X8WMA3-F1
#
_cell.length_a   1.000
_cell.length_b   1.000
_cell.length_c   1.000
_cell.angle_alpha   90.00
_cell.angle_beta   90.00
_cell.angle_gamma   90.00
#
_symmetry.space_group_name_H-M   'P 1'
#
loop_
_entity.id
_entity.type
_entity.pdbx_description
1 polymer ?
#
loop_
_entity_poly.entity_id
_entity_poly.type
_entity_poly.pdbx_seq_one_letter_code
_entity_poly.pdbx_strand_id
1 'polypeptide(L)'
;MKTEMFQSIQKFLIDKIDPSFIFVFGSYAKNTAHRDSDIDVAFYSQDSSHITYELFLLAQELADILKIDVDLINLKTASTVLQAQIYTTGIVIYSKDDTLLKNQQMIALSMYAKLNEEREIIFKKIEESVILNKTSVIERCMNRVKVVYANNPESLKDYTKQDSIILNIQRACKSSIDLAMHIVADQRLGLPQSSRDAFDMLKDHSVINEDIARRLKAMVGFRNIAVHDYQNINLDILEQIVVNHLSDFTVYTKQILNFQGTR
;
A
#
# COMPACT_ATOMS: atom_id res chain seq x y z
N MET A 1 4.94 17.30 30.52
CA MET A 1 5.33 16.39 29.41
C MET A 1 4.95 16.90 28.02
N LYS A 2 3.71 16.77 27.50
CA LYS A 2 3.41 17.21 26.11
C LYS A 2 3.68 18.70 25.87
N THR A 3 3.28 19.57 26.80
CA THR A 3 3.48 21.01 26.69
C THR A 3 4.95 21.43 26.71
N GLU A 4 5.77 20.81 27.57
CA GLU A 4 7.22 21.09 27.66
C GLU A 4 7.95 20.63 26.39
N MET A 5 7.59 19.46 25.87
CA MET A 5 8.14 18.96 24.61
C MET A 5 7.82 19.91 23.45
N PHE A 6 6.57 20.37 23.34
CA PHE A 6 6.18 21.34 22.31
C PHE A 6 6.93 22.67 22.47
N GLN A 7 7.13 23.17 23.69
CA GLN A 7 7.93 24.36 23.95
C GLN A 7 9.39 24.19 23.53
N SER A 8 9.99 23.02 23.77
CA SER A 8 11.35 22.69 23.31
C SER A 8 11.46 22.71 21.79
N ILE A 9 10.49 22.10 21.09
CA ILE A 9 10.42 22.11 19.62
C ILE A 9 10.31 23.54 19.10
N GLN A 10 9.39 24.34 19.66
CA GLN A 10 9.22 25.75 19.27
C GLN A 10 10.53 26.52 19.43
N LYS A 11 11.14 26.46 20.61
CA LYS A 11 12.37 27.19 20.89
C LYS A 11 13.50 26.81 19.93
N PHE A 12 13.70 25.52 19.69
CA PHE A 12 14.74 25.02 18.80
C PHE A 12 14.53 25.49 17.35
N LEU A 13 13.32 25.30 16.80
CA LEU A 13 13.05 25.64 15.41
C LEU A 13 13.01 27.16 15.19
N ILE A 14 12.48 27.94 16.13
CA ILE A 14 12.48 29.41 16.04
C ILE A 14 13.91 29.95 15.95
N ASP A 15 14.81 29.44 16.79
CA ASP A 15 16.22 29.87 16.81
C ASP A 15 16.97 29.49 15.53
N LYS A 16 16.74 28.29 15.01
CA LYS A 16 17.52 27.74 13.89
C LYS A 16 17.03 28.17 12.50
N ILE A 17 15.72 28.33 12.32
CA ILE A 17 15.12 28.44 10.97
C ILE A 17 14.01 29.50 10.85
N ASP A 18 13.75 30.31 11.89
CA ASP A 18 12.72 31.37 11.95
C ASP A 18 11.43 31.01 11.18
N PRO A 19 10.74 29.91 11.53
CA PRO A 19 9.59 29.45 10.79
C PRO A 19 8.43 30.44 10.99
N SER A 20 7.57 30.58 9.98
CA SER A 20 6.32 31.31 10.12
C SER A 20 5.30 30.56 10.97
N PHE A 21 5.31 29.22 10.94
CA PHE A 21 4.47 28.39 11.80
C PHE A 21 4.98 26.95 11.89
N ILE A 22 4.61 26.27 12.97
CA ILE A 22 5.02 24.90 13.30
C ILE A 22 3.79 24.08 13.72
N PHE A 23 3.72 22.86 13.22
CA PHE A 23 2.74 21.84 13.56
C PHE A 23 3.40 20.64 14.20
N VAL A 24 2.68 19.99 15.12
CA VAL A 24 2.89 18.57 15.44
C VAL A 24 1.74 17.80 14.83
N PHE A 25 2.02 16.71 14.12
CA PHE A 25 1.00 15.87 13.48
C PHE A 25 1.16 14.40 13.88
N GLY A 26 0.46 13.51 13.19
CA GLY A 26 0.58 12.06 13.41
C GLY A 26 0.09 11.60 14.79
N SER A 27 0.82 10.65 15.38
CA SER A 27 0.38 9.90 16.57
C SER A 27 0.24 10.80 17.82
N TYR A 28 1.12 11.79 17.96
CA TYR A 28 1.13 12.74 19.08
C TYR A 28 -0.05 13.71 19.01
N ALA A 29 -0.40 14.18 17.80
CA ALA A 29 -1.57 15.01 17.55
C ALA A 29 -2.90 14.27 17.78
N LYS A 30 -2.95 12.98 17.41
CA LYS A 30 -4.13 12.12 17.57
C LYS A 30 -4.32 11.54 18.97
N ASN A 31 -3.42 11.81 19.91
CA ASN A 31 -3.39 11.20 21.24
C ASN A 31 -3.28 9.66 21.24
N THR A 32 -2.72 9.08 20.18
CA THR A 32 -2.51 7.62 20.05
C THR A 32 -1.04 7.21 20.17
N ALA A 33 -0.15 8.14 20.53
CA ALA A 33 1.27 7.87 20.70
C ALA A 33 1.54 6.86 21.83
N HIS A 34 2.44 5.92 21.57
CA HIS A 34 2.95 4.93 22.52
C HIS A 34 4.46 5.14 22.75
N ARG A 35 5.09 4.30 23.60
CA ARG A 35 6.48 4.51 24.05
C ARG A 35 7.51 4.58 22.92
N ASP A 36 7.27 3.89 21.82
CA ASP A 36 8.18 3.84 20.66
C ASP A 36 7.74 4.79 19.53
N SER A 37 6.81 5.71 19.78
CA SER A 37 6.37 6.66 18.75
C SER A 37 7.39 7.78 18.55
N ASP A 38 7.79 7.96 17.29
CA ASP A 38 8.44 9.15 16.77
C ASP A 38 7.49 10.35 16.79
N ILE A 39 8.06 11.55 16.88
CA ILE A 39 7.29 12.80 16.82
C ILE A 39 7.36 13.41 15.43
N ASP A 40 6.21 13.48 14.78
CA ASP A 40 6.03 14.13 13.49
C ASP A 40 5.89 15.65 13.68
N VAL A 41 6.85 16.42 13.15
CA VAL A 41 6.87 17.88 13.22
C VAL A 41 6.92 18.44 11.81
N ALA A 42 6.06 19.44 11.53
CA ALA A 42 6.09 20.15 10.26
C ALA A 42 6.27 21.64 10.50
N PHE A 43 6.99 22.33 9.61
CA PHE A 43 7.12 23.77 9.66
C PHE A 43 6.96 24.40 8.28
N TYR A 44 6.66 25.69 8.26
CA TYR A 44 6.74 26.52 7.08
C TYR A 44 7.65 27.70 7.38
N SER A 45 8.60 27.99 6.49
CA SER A 45 9.42 29.21 6.55
C SER A 45 9.32 29.98 5.23
N GLN A 46 9.36 31.31 5.29
CA GLN A 46 9.37 32.14 4.09
C GLN A 46 10.70 32.05 3.34
N ASP A 47 11.80 31.85 4.06
CA ASP A 47 13.07 31.54 3.43
C ASP A 47 13.01 30.12 2.83
N SER A 48 13.54 29.96 1.62
CA SER A 48 13.54 28.70 0.86
C SER A 48 14.92 28.04 0.87
N SER A 49 15.82 28.51 1.75
CA SER A 49 17.22 28.12 1.81
C SER A 49 17.48 26.71 2.35
N HIS A 50 16.51 26.06 3.00
CA HIS A 50 16.74 24.76 3.63
C HIS A 50 16.75 23.60 2.62
N ILE A 51 17.96 23.11 2.33
CA ILE A 51 18.22 21.92 1.52
C ILE A 51 17.90 20.66 2.36
N THR A 52 17.48 19.57 1.71
CA THR A 52 17.13 18.28 2.34
C THR A 52 18.14 17.78 3.39
N TYR A 53 19.44 18.04 3.20
CA TYR A 53 20.48 17.63 4.15
C TYR A 53 20.46 18.44 5.45
N GLU A 54 20.22 19.75 5.39
CA GLU A 54 20.11 20.59 6.59
C GLU A 54 18.89 20.21 7.42
N LEU A 55 17.78 19.90 6.74
CA LEU A 55 16.56 19.40 7.37
C LEU A 55 16.82 18.10 8.16
N PHE A 56 17.60 17.19 7.58
CA PHE A 56 18.01 15.96 8.24
C PHE A 56 18.87 16.23 9.48
N LEU A 57 19.87 17.12 9.39
CA LEU A 57 20.70 17.47 10.54
C LEU A 57 19.89 18.13 11.68
N LEU A 58 18.97 19.02 11.35
CA LEU A 58 18.07 19.65 12.31
C LEU A 58 17.17 18.61 13.00
N ALA A 59 16.66 17.63 12.26
CA ALA A 59 15.86 16.55 12.83
C ALA A 59 16.67 15.72 13.84
N GLN A 60 17.93 15.40 13.53
CA GLN A 60 18.81 14.67 14.45
C GLN A 60 19.16 15.48 15.71
N GLU A 61 19.52 16.75 15.56
CA GLU A 61 19.76 17.64 16.71
C GLU A 61 18.52 17.75 17.62
N LEU A 62 17.33 17.88 17.02
CA LEU A 62 16.08 17.94 17.78
C LEU A 62 15.76 16.61 18.45
N ALA A 63 15.98 15.48 17.78
CA ALA A 63 15.82 14.15 18.35
C ALA A 63 16.73 13.93 19.57
N ASP A 64 17.98 14.39 19.49
CA ASP A 64 18.92 14.34 20.61
C ASP A 64 18.47 15.17 21.81
N ILE A 65 17.83 16.33 21.58
CA ILE A 65 17.27 17.17 22.64
C ILE A 65 16.06 16.49 23.29
N LEU A 66 15.17 15.92 22.48
CA LEU A 66 13.92 15.32 22.95
C LEU A 66 14.07 13.90 23.49
N LYS A 67 15.17 13.21 23.16
CA LYS A 67 15.39 11.78 23.43
C LYS A 67 14.31 10.89 22.83
N ILE A 68 13.75 11.31 21.69
CA ILE A 68 12.73 10.62 20.89
C ILE A 68 13.07 10.90 19.42
N ASP A 69 12.85 9.94 18.54
CA ASP A 69 13.02 10.13 17.09
C ASP A 69 12.08 11.23 16.56
N VAL A 70 12.57 12.04 15.63
CA VAL A 70 11.84 13.18 15.06
C VAL A 70 11.78 13.05 13.54
N ASP A 71 10.57 13.06 12.98
CA ASP A 71 10.37 13.27 11.54
C ASP A 71 10.04 14.75 11.29
N LEU A 72 10.96 15.47 10.64
CA LEU A 72 10.86 16.91 10.42
C LEU A 72 10.55 17.21 8.96
N ILE A 73 9.38 17.80 8.71
CA ILE A 73 8.85 18.06 7.37
C ILE A 73 8.80 19.55 7.07
N ASN A 74 9.33 19.95 5.92
CA ASN A 74 9.14 21.29 5.37
C ASN A 74 7.85 21.33 4.52
N LEU A 75 6.87 22.12 4.95
CA LEU A 75 5.56 22.23 4.28
C LEU A 75 5.66 22.78 2.85
N LYS A 76 6.70 23.56 2.50
CA LYS A 76 6.88 24.03 1.12
C LYS A 76 7.20 22.91 0.13
N THR A 77 7.91 21.88 0.58
CA THR A 77 8.36 20.76 -0.27
C THR A 77 7.55 19.48 -0.07
N ALA A 78 6.76 19.41 1.00
CA ALA A 78 5.84 18.30 1.26
C ALA A 78 4.80 18.12 0.14
N SER A 79 4.40 16.88 -0.11
CA SER A 79 3.35 16.57 -1.11
C SER A 79 2.00 17.20 -0.74
N THR A 80 1.17 17.50 -1.74
CA THR A 80 -0.18 18.07 -1.54
C THR A 80 -1.05 17.25 -0.58
N VAL A 81 -0.95 15.91 -0.64
CA VAL A 81 -1.68 15.01 0.26
C VAL A 81 -1.19 15.14 1.70
N LEU A 82 0.13 15.15 1.89
CA LEU A 82 0.72 15.30 3.22
C LEU A 82 0.44 16.68 3.83
N GLN A 83 0.54 17.75 3.03
CA GLN A 83 0.14 19.10 3.46
C GLN A 83 -1.33 19.13 3.90
N ALA A 84 -2.25 18.58 3.11
CA ALA A 84 -3.67 18.52 3.47
C ALA A 84 -3.91 17.73 4.77
N GLN A 85 -3.21 16.61 4.97
CA GLN A 85 -3.26 15.84 6.21
C GLN A 85 -2.77 16.67 7.42
N ILE A 86 -1.63 17.34 7.29
CA ILE A 86 -1.04 18.16 8.36
C ILE A 86 -1.97 19.33 8.71
N TYR A 87 -2.43 20.08 7.71
CA TYR A 87 -3.32 21.22 7.94
C TYR A 87 -4.69 20.83 8.49
N THR A 88 -5.16 19.60 8.27
CA THR A 88 -6.48 19.15 8.76
C THR A 88 -6.39 18.52 10.16
N THR A 89 -5.32 17.76 10.44
CA THR A 89 -5.23 16.91 11.63
C THR A 89 -4.11 17.30 12.59
N GLY A 90 -3.19 18.15 12.15
CA GLY A 90 -2.07 18.63 12.96
C GLY A 90 -2.51 19.66 14.00
N ILE A 91 -1.77 19.68 15.10
CA ILE A 91 -1.88 20.69 16.14
C ILE A 91 -0.88 21.79 15.83
N VAL A 92 -1.35 23.02 15.65
CA VAL A 92 -0.48 24.21 15.56
C VAL A 92 0.16 24.41 16.93
N ILE A 93 1.49 24.31 17.00
CA ILE A 93 2.23 24.60 18.23
C ILE A 93 2.85 26.00 18.20
N TYR A 94 3.04 26.60 17.03
CA TYR A 94 3.51 27.98 16.88
C TYR A 94 3.02 28.61 15.59
N SER A 95 2.71 29.92 15.64
CA SER A 95 2.37 30.74 14.47
C SER A 95 2.80 32.19 14.70
N LYS A 96 3.62 32.71 13.79
CA LYS A 96 4.08 34.11 13.71
C LYS A 96 3.10 34.97 12.90
N ASP A 97 2.38 34.35 11.95
CA ASP A 97 1.42 34.99 11.06
C ASP A 97 0.23 34.04 10.76
N ASP A 98 -0.85 34.22 11.51
CA ASP A 98 -2.08 33.43 11.38
C ASP A 98 -2.80 33.67 10.04
N THR A 99 -2.59 34.82 9.40
CA THR A 99 -3.19 35.12 8.09
C THR A 99 -2.49 34.30 7.02
N LEU A 100 -1.15 34.26 7.06
CA LEU A 100 -0.36 33.42 6.18
C LEU A 100 -0.70 31.93 6.38
N LEU A 101 -0.81 31.47 7.64
CA LEU A 101 -1.21 30.11 7.99
C LEU A 101 -2.54 29.72 7.31
N LYS A 102 -3.58 30.53 7.48
CA LYS A 102 -4.92 30.28 6.90
C LYS A 102 -4.88 30.27 5.37
N ASN A 103 -4.12 31.19 4.77
CA ASN A 103 -3.99 31.27 3.31
C ASN A 103 -3.29 30.02 2.76
N GLN A 104 -2.19 29.58 3.38
CA GLN A 104 -1.49 28.36 2.96
C GLN A 104 -2.34 27.10 3.15
N GLN A 105 -3.09 27.01 4.27
CA GLN A 105 -4.05 25.95 4.51
C GLN A 105 -5.13 25.90 3.42
N MET A 106 -5.73 27.05 3.08
CA MET A 106 -6.75 27.14 2.04
C MET A 106 -6.22 26.71 0.67
N ILE A 107 -5.01 27.14 0.31
CA ILE A 107 -4.34 26.75 -0.95
C ILE A 107 -4.13 25.23 -0.99
N ALA A 108 -3.55 24.66 0.08
CA ALA A 108 -3.25 23.22 0.15
C ALA A 108 -4.53 22.37 0.04
N LEU A 109 -5.59 22.74 0.76
CA LEU A 109 -6.87 22.05 0.70
C LEU A 109 -7.56 22.19 -0.67
N SER A 110 -7.46 23.35 -1.33
CA SER A 110 -7.99 23.54 -2.69
C SER A 110 -7.23 22.72 -3.72
N MET A 111 -5.89 22.68 -3.62
CA MET A 111 -5.06 21.81 -4.47
C MET A 111 -5.38 20.34 -4.23
N TYR A 112 -5.62 19.93 -2.99
CA TYR A 112 -6.02 18.56 -2.65
C TYR A 112 -7.41 18.20 -3.20
N ALA A 113 -8.39 19.10 -3.10
CA ALA A 113 -9.71 18.90 -3.69
C ALA A 113 -9.62 18.74 -5.21
N LYS A 114 -8.91 19.65 -5.89
CA LYS A 114 -8.66 19.55 -7.34
C LYS A 114 -7.92 18.28 -7.72
N LEU A 115 -6.89 17.89 -6.96
CA LEU A 115 -6.17 16.63 -7.17
C LEU A 115 -7.11 15.43 -7.07
N ASN A 116 -8.05 15.43 -6.13
CA ASN A 116 -9.05 14.38 -6.00
C ASN A 116 -10.04 14.37 -7.17
N GLU A 117 -10.54 15.53 -7.60
CA GLU A 117 -11.41 15.66 -8.78
C GLU A 117 -10.72 15.15 -10.06
N GLU A 118 -9.48 15.55 -10.31
CA GLU A 118 -8.68 15.07 -11.44
C GLU A 118 -8.40 13.57 -11.33
N ARG A 119 -8.21 13.08 -10.10
CA ARG A 119 -8.02 11.66 -9.83
C ARG A 119 -9.29 10.85 -10.01
N GLU A 120 -10.51 11.35 -9.86
CA GLU A 120 -11.72 10.54 -10.04
C GLU A 120 -11.83 9.95 -11.47
N ILE A 121 -11.48 10.75 -12.48
CA ILE A 121 -11.46 10.30 -13.88
C ILE A 121 -10.33 9.29 -14.11
N ILE A 122 -9.19 9.51 -13.46
CA ILE A 122 -8.05 8.59 -13.48
C ILE A 122 -8.37 7.30 -12.74
N PHE A 123 -9.04 7.32 -11.58
CA PHE A 123 -9.41 6.16 -10.79
C PHE A 123 -10.35 5.25 -11.55
N LYS A 124 -11.33 5.80 -12.26
CA LYS A 124 -12.21 5.02 -13.15
C LYS A 124 -11.45 4.34 -14.30
N LYS A 125 -10.42 5.00 -14.85
CA LYS A 125 -9.54 4.43 -15.88
C LYS A 125 -8.48 3.48 -15.28
N ILE A 126 -8.11 3.69 -14.03
CA ILE A 126 -7.17 2.89 -13.26
C ILE A 126 -7.84 1.61 -12.77
N GLU A 127 -9.11 1.60 -12.40
CA GLU A 127 -9.85 0.38 -11.98
C GLU A 127 -9.87 -0.65 -13.11
N GLU A 128 -10.24 -0.24 -14.33
CA GLU A 128 -10.09 -1.07 -15.53
C GLU A 128 -8.61 -1.48 -15.74
N SER A 129 -7.66 -0.57 -15.49
CA SER A 129 -6.22 -0.87 -15.58
C SER A 129 -5.72 -1.82 -14.49
N VAL A 130 -6.33 -1.87 -13.30
CA VAL A 130 -5.91 -2.68 -12.15
C VAL A 130 -6.34 -4.12 -12.39
N ILE A 131 -7.57 -4.32 -12.86
CA ILE A 131 -8.06 -5.64 -13.26
C ILE A 131 -7.20 -6.17 -14.42
N LEU A 132 -6.95 -5.36 -15.45
CA LEU A 132 -6.11 -5.75 -16.58
C LEU A 132 -4.65 -6.02 -16.17
N ASN A 133 -4.05 -5.17 -15.31
CA ASN A 133 -2.69 -5.35 -14.83
C ASN A 133 -2.56 -6.61 -13.99
N LYS A 134 -3.45 -6.82 -13.01
CA LYS A 134 -3.44 -8.04 -12.18
C LYS A 134 -3.63 -9.30 -13.02
N THR A 135 -4.53 -9.25 -14.00
CA THR A 135 -4.72 -10.32 -14.99
C THR A 135 -3.45 -10.58 -15.81
N SER A 136 -2.81 -9.53 -16.32
CA SER A 136 -1.55 -9.64 -17.08
C SER A 136 -0.41 -10.25 -16.25
N VAL A 137 -0.34 -9.93 -14.95
CA VAL A 137 0.63 -10.53 -14.03
C VAL A 137 0.36 -12.02 -13.84
N ILE A 138 -0.91 -12.41 -13.66
CA ILE A 138 -1.32 -13.82 -13.54
C ILE A 138 -0.93 -14.57 -14.82
N GLU A 139 -1.25 -14.03 -16.00
CA GLU A 139 -0.92 -14.61 -17.30
C GLU A 139 0.58 -14.76 -17.53
N ARG A 140 1.36 -13.72 -17.22
CA ARG A 140 2.81 -13.76 -17.32
C ARG A 140 3.41 -14.84 -16.41
N CYS A 141 2.92 -14.96 -15.19
CA CYS A 141 3.37 -16.00 -14.25
C CYS A 141 3.04 -17.40 -14.77
N MET A 142 1.81 -17.63 -15.24
CA MET A 142 1.42 -18.91 -15.85
C MET A 142 2.30 -19.25 -17.05
N ASN A 143 2.55 -18.29 -17.94
CA ASN A 143 3.40 -18.51 -19.11
C ASN A 143 4.84 -18.85 -18.69
N ARG A 144 5.38 -18.16 -17.68
CA ARG A 144 6.72 -18.46 -17.17
C ARG A 144 6.79 -19.87 -16.58
N VAL A 145 5.79 -20.31 -15.82
CA VAL A 145 5.70 -21.70 -15.32
C VAL A 145 5.74 -22.69 -16.48
N LYS A 146 4.92 -22.50 -17.52
CA LYS A 146 4.88 -23.39 -18.69
C LYS A 146 6.23 -23.46 -19.42
N VAL A 147 6.85 -22.30 -19.65
CA VAL A 147 8.17 -22.21 -20.32
C VAL A 147 9.26 -22.91 -19.52
N VAL A 148 9.29 -22.71 -18.20
CA VAL A 148 10.34 -23.31 -17.34
C VAL A 148 10.10 -24.81 -17.13
N TYR A 149 8.84 -25.23 -16.99
CA TYR A 149 8.47 -26.65 -16.88
C TYR A 149 8.74 -27.41 -18.18
N ALA A 150 8.46 -26.77 -19.33
CA ALA A 150 8.70 -27.31 -20.67
C ALA A 150 8.07 -28.70 -20.91
N ASN A 151 6.95 -29.00 -20.24
CA ASN A 151 6.28 -30.32 -20.25
C ASN A 151 7.22 -31.48 -19.87
N ASN A 152 8.20 -31.21 -19.00
CA ASN A 152 9.19 -32.19 -18.58
C ASN A 152 9.21 -32.27 -17.03
N PRO A 153 8.78 -33.40 -16.43
CA PRO A 153 8.80 -33.60 -14.98
C PRO A 153 10.21 -33.47 -14.37
N GLU A 154 11.26 -33.80 -15.12
CA GLU A 154 12.65 -33.64 -14.64
C GLU A 154 13.01 -32.17 -14.40
N SER A 155 12.30 -31.21 -15.00
CA SER A 155 12.46 -29.78 -14.69
C SER A 155 12.16 -29.44 -13.23
N LEU A 156 11.40 -30.27 -12.51
CA LEU A 156 11.10 -30.08 -11.09
C LEU A 156 12.22 -30.58 -10.17
N LYS A 157 13.17 -31.38 -10.67
CA LYS A 157 14.34 -31.86 -9.93
C LYS A 157 15.53 -30.90 -10.01
N ASP A 158 15.48 -29.95 -10.95
CA ASP A 158 16.42 -28.82 -11.02
C ASP A 158 15.93 -27.73 -10.06
N TYR A 159 16.66 -27.49 -8.98
CA TYR A 159 16.29 -26.52 -7.96
C TYR A 159 16.04 -25.11 -8.51
N THR A 160 16.80 -24.67 -9.52
CA THR A 160 16.60 -23.32 -10.09
C THR A 160 15.28 -23.23 -10.85
N LYS A 161 14.96 -24.27 -11.64
CA LYS A 161 13.70 -24.35 -12.37
C LYS A 161 12.51 -24.54 -11.43
N GLN A 162 12.66 -25.42 -10.45
CA GLN A 162 11.69 -25.69 -9.40
C GLN A 162 11.33 -24.40 -8.65
N ASP A 163 12.34 -23.66 -8.15
CA ASP A 163 12.16 -22.40 -7.45
C ASP A 163 11.46 -21.36 -8.32
N SER A 164 11.88 -21.24 -9.59
CA SER A 164 11.23 -20.35 -10.55
C SER A 164 9.76 -20.72 -10.76
N ILE A 165 9.41 -22.01 -10.82
CA ILE A 165 8.03 -22.48 -10.97
C ILE A 165 7.21 -22.13 -9.73
N ILE A 166 7.71 -22.49 -8.54
CA ILE A 166 7.04 -22.21 -7.26
C ILE A 166 6.79 -20.72 -7.09
N LEU A 167 7.82 -19.88 -7.33
CA LEU A 167 7.71 -18.44 -7.20
C LEU A 167 6.62 -17.86 -8.12
N ASN A 168 6.54 -18.32 -9.36
CA ASN A 168 5.52 -17.83 -10.29
C ASN A 168 4.12 -18.31 -9.92
N ILE A 169 3.96 -19.54 -9.40
CA ILE A 169 2.67 -20.00 -8.86
C ILE A 169 2.26 -19.14 -7.66
N GLN A 170 3.15 -18.90 -6.71
CA GLN A 170 2.87 -18.05 -5.54
C GLN A 170 2.46 -16.63 -5.93
N ARG A 171 3.13 -16.03 -6.93
CA ARG A 171 2.79 -14.71 -7.47
C ARG A 171 1.43 -14.71 -8.16
N ALA A 172 1.10 -15.74 -8.94
CA ALA A 172 -0.22 -15.88 -9.55
C ALA A 172 -1.32 -16.01 -8.49
N CYS A 173 -1.11 -16.79 -7.43
CA CYS A 173 -2.03 -16.89 -6.29
C CYS A 173 -2.26 -15.53 -5.64
N LYS A 174 -1.18 -14.81 -5.30
CA LYS A 174 -1.27 -13.50 -4.65
C LYS A 174 -2.03 -12.49 -5.52
N SER A 175 -1.69 -12.40 -6.81
CA SER A 175 -2.39 -11.51 -7.73
C SER A 175 -3.88 -11.87 -7.87
N SER A 176 -4.21 -13.17 -7.83
CA SER A 176 -5.60 -13.64 -7.89
C SER A 176 -6.41 -13.24 -6.65
N ILE A 177 -5.82 -13.36 -5.46
CA ILE A 177 -6.43 -12.90 -4.19
C ILE A 177 -6.63 -11.39 -4.23
N ASP A 178 -5.59 -10.64 -4.62
CA ASP A 178 -5.67 -9.17 -4.66
C ASP A 178 -6.71 -8.70 -5.68
N LEU A 179 -6.88 -9.43 -6.77
CA LEU A 179 -7.94 -9.18 -7.75
C LEU A 179 -9.32 -9.46 -7.17
N ALA A 180 -9.50 -10.55 -6.42
CA ALA A 180 -10.77 -10.85 -5.76
C ALA A 180 -11.14 -9.79 -4.72
N MET A 181 -10.17 -9.41 -3.88
CA MET A 181 -10.33 -8.35 -2.88
C MET A 181 -10.72 -7.01 -3.51
N HIS A 182 -10.08 -6.68 -4.64
CA HIS A 182 -10.38 -5.46 -5.38
C HIS A 182 -11.82 -5.44 -5.90
N ILE A 183 -12.27 -6.52 -6.54
CA ILE A 183 -13.63 -6.62 -7.08
C ILE A 183 -14.67 -6.60 -5.96
N VAL A 184 -14.43 -7.28 -4.85
CA VAL A 184 -15.32 -7.26 -3.68
C VAL A 184 -15.49 -5.84 -3.13
N ALA A 185 -14.39 -5.07 -3.05
CA ALA A 185 -14.42 -3.68 -2.59
C ALA A 185 -15.12 -2.76 -3.60
N ASP A 186 -14.77 -2.88 -4.88
CA ASP A 186 -15.30 -2.08 -5.98
C ASP A 186 -16.82 -2.25 -6.15
N GLN A 187 -17.28 -3.51 -6.17
CA GLN A 187 -18.69 -3.86 -6.32
C GLN A 187 -19.46 -3.84 -4.99
N ARG A 188 -18.80 -3.48 -3.87
CA ARG A 188 -19.37 -3.39 -2.52
C ARG A 188 -20.05 -4.69 -2.06
N LEU A 189 -19.46 -5.84 -2.37
CA LEU A 189 -20.02 -7.17 -2.08
C LEU A 189 -19.89 -7.60 -0.60
N GLY A 190 -19.17 -6.83 0.21
CA GLY A 190 -18.97 -7.08 1.64
C GLY A 190 -17.54 -6.78 2.11
N LEU A 191 -17.23 -7.21 3.34
CA LEU A 191 -15.91 -7.05 3.97
C LEU A 191 -15.28 -8.44 4.23
N PRO A 192 -14.43 -8.95 3.33
CA PRO A 192 -13.83 -10.26 3.47
C PRO A 192 -12.87 -10.29 4.66
N GLN A 193 -13.00 -11.29 5.54
CA GLN A 193 -12.11 -11.48 6.70
C GLN A 193 -10.90 -12.36 6.36
N SER A 194 -10.95 -13.06 5.23
CA SER A 194 -9.87 -13.90 4.72
C SER A 194 -9.79 -13.89 3.19
N SER A 195 -8.67 -14.38 2.63
CA SER A 195 -8.53 -14.59 1.18
C SER A 195 -9.53 -15.60 0.62
N ARG A 196 -10.01 -16.55 1.44
CA ARG A 196 -11.03 -17.51 1.02
C ARG A 196 -12.41 -16.87 0.94
N ASP A 197 -12.71 -16.00 1.91
CA ASP A 197 -13.97 -15.27 1.97
C ASP A 197 -14.16 -14.39 0.73
N ALA A 198 -13.09 -13.77 0.23
CA ALA A 198 -13.15 -12.98 -0.99
C ALA A 198 -13.63 -13.83 -2.20
N PHE A 199 -13.14 -15.06 -2.36
CA PHE A 199 -13.60 -15.95 -3.42
C PHE A 199 -15.04 -16.44 -3.20
N ASP A 200 -15.44 -16.67 -1.95
CA ASP A 200 -16.83 -17.02 -1.61
C ASP A 200 -17.78 -15.87 -1.96
N MET A 201 -17.42 -14.63 -1.64
CA MET A 201 -18.19 -13.43 -1.99
C MET A 201 -18.33 -13.26 -3.51
N LEU A 202 -17.27 -13.49 -4.29
CA LEU A 202 -17.35 -13.47 -5.76
C LEU A 202 -18.29 -14.55 -6.29
N LYS A 203 -18.27 -15.75 -5.70
CA LYS A 203 -19.14 -16.85 -6.09
C LYS A 203 -20.60 -16.61 -5.73
N ASP A 204 -20.87 -16.13 -4.52
CA ASP A 204 -22.23 -15.83 -4.04
C ASP A 204 -22.92 -14.77 -4.92
N HIS A 205 -22.14 -13.86 -5.50
CA HIS A 205 -22.61 -12.84 -6.44
C HIS A 205 -22.46 -13.24 -7.93
N SER A 206 -22.21 -14.52 -8.21
CA SER A 206 -22.09 -15.07 -9.58
C SER A 206 -21.00 -14.42 -10.46
N VAL A 207 -20.00 -13.77 -9.86
CA VAL A 207 -18.82 -13.25 -10.58
C VAL A 207 -17.95 -14.40 -11.08
N ILE A 208 -17.84 -15.46 -10.26
CA ILE A 208 -17.15 -16.71 -10.61
C ILE A 208 -18.05 -17.90 -10.27
N ASN A 209 -17.81 -19.04 -10.91
CA ASN A 209 -18.57 -20.25 -10.57
C ASN A 209 -18.01 -20.97 -9.32
N GLU A 210 -18.84 -21.82 -8.72
CA GLU A 210 -18.51 -22.59 -7.51
C GLU A 210 -17.23 -23.43 -7.66
N ASP A 211 -17.08 -24.05 -8.83
CA ASP A 211 -15.94 -24.89 -9.16
C ASP A 211 -14.61 -24.13 -9.13
N ILE A 212 -14.56 -22.94 -9.71
CA ILE A 212 -13.39 -22.07 -9.72
C ILE A 212 -13.12 -21.51 -8.33
N ALA A 213 -14.14 -21.06 -7.61
CA ALA A 213 -14.01 -20.62 -6.23
C ALA A 213 -13.37 -21.71 -5.36
N ARG A 214 -13.87 -22.95 -5.44
CA ARG A 214 -13.34 -24.09 -4.70
C ARG A 214 -11.88 -24.37 -5.05
N ARG A 215 -11.52 -24.40 -6.35
CA ARG A 215 -10.13 -24.67 -6.79
C ARG A 215 -9.15 -23.57 -6.40
N LEU A 216 -9.52 -22.30 -6.52
CA LEU A 216 -8.68 -21.18 -6.06
C LEU A 216 -8.49 -21.18 -4.54
N LYS A 217 -9.53 -21.47 -3.76
CA LYS A 217 -9.40 -21.63 -2.29
C LYS A 217 -8.46 -22.76 -1.89
N ALA A 218 -8.40 -23.85 -2.65
CA ALA A 218 -7.42 -24.92 -2.44
C ALA A 218 -5.99 -24.43 -2.76
N MET A 219 -5.83 -23.67 -3.85
CA MET A 219 -4.55 -23.10 -4.27
C MET A 219 -3.98 -22.06 -3.27
N VAL A 220 -4.84 -21.33 -2.56
CA VAL A 220 -4.43 -20.48 -1.42
C VAL A 220 -3.80 -21.33 -0.30
N GLY A 221 -4.34 -22.53 -0.06
CA GLY A 221 -3.76 -23.46 0.91
C GLY A 221 -2.37 -23.92 0.50
N PHE A 222 -2.18 -24.26 -0.77
CA PHE A 222 -0.87 -24.64 -1.31
C PHE A 222 0.17 -23.51 -1.16
N ARG A 223 -0.20 -22.25 -1.42
CA ARG A 223 0.69 -21.10 -1.20
C ARG A 223 1.26 -21.09 0.22
N ASN A 224 0.44 -21.38 1.23
CA ASN A 224 0.88 -21.36 2.62
C ASN A 224 1.85 -22.52 2.92
N ILE A 225 1.64 -23.69 2.33
CA ILE A 225 2.56 -24.84 2.45
C ILE A 225 3.91 -24.54 1.78
N ALA A 226 3.88 -24.00 0.55
CA ALA A 226 5.09 -23.66 -0.21
C ALA A 226 5.92 -22.51 0.40
N VAL A 227 5.33 -21.70 1.28
CA VAL A 227 6.01 -20.61 1.99
C VAL A 227 6.57 -21.07 3.35
N HIS A 228 5.89 -21.98 4.04
CA HIS A 228 6.24 -22.36 5.42
C HIS A 228 7.06 -23.66 5.54
N ASP A 229 6.98 -24.58 4.57
CA ASP A 229 7.56 -25.92 4.66
C ASP A 229 8.56 -26.23 3.52
N TYR A 230 9.31 -25.20 3.10
CA TYR A 230 10.15 -25.17 1.89
C TYR A 230 11.12 -26.35 1.75
N GLN A 231 11.53 -26.98 2.86
CA GLN A 231 12.50 -28.08 2.84
C GLN A 231 11.91 -29.44 2.44
N ASN A 232 10.58 -29.61 2.41
CA ASN A 232 9.91 -30.87 2.06
C ASN A 232 8.73 -30.67 1.09
N ILE A 233 8.88 -29.80 0.08
CA ILE A 233 7.84 -29.63 -0.94
C ILE A 233 7.63 -30.97 -1.67
N ASN A 234 6.42 -31.52 -1.59
CA ASN A 234 6.04 -32.72 -2.32
C ASN A 234 6.01 -32.40 -3.83
N LEU A 235 6.99 -32.95 -4.56
CA LEU A 235 7.15 -32.75 -6.01
C LEU A 235 5.95 -33.24 -6.81
N ASP A 236 5.28 -34.30 -6.36
CA ASP A 236 4.09 -34.84 -7.03
C ASP A 236 2.95 -33.81 -6.97
N ILE A 237 2.76 -33.13 -5.83
CA ILE A 237 1.76 -32.06 -5.69
C ILE A 237 2.11 -30.88 -6.59
N LEU A 238 3.39 -30.49 -6.66
CA LEU A 238 3.84 -29.39 -7.51
C LEU A 238 3.59 -29.72 -9.00
N GLU A 239 3.89 -30.94 -9.42
CA GLU A 239 3.63 -31.40 -10.78
C GLU A 239 2.13 -31.38 -11.11
N GLN A 240 1.29 -31.91 -10.21
CA GLN A 240 -0.17 -31.88 -10.37
C GLN A 240 -0.69 -30.44 -10.54
N ILE A 241 -0.15 -29.48 -9.79
CA ILE A 241 -0.53 -28.08 -9.93
C ILE A 241 -0.16 -27.54 -11.31
N VAL A 242 1.07 -27.79 -11.75
CA VAL A 242 1.56 -27.30 -13.04
C VAL A 242 0.77 -27.89 -14.21
N VAL A 243 0.49 -29.20 -14.16
CA VAL A 243 -0.17 -29.94 -15.25
C VAL A 243 -1.68 -29.72 -15.26
N ASN A 244 -2.34 -29.80 -14.09
CA ASN A 244 -3.81 -29.89 -14.03
C ASN A 244 -4.49 -28.62 -13.53
N HIS A 245 -3.82 -27.78 -12.75
CA HIS A 245 -4.46 -26.64 -12.07
C HIS A 245 -3.98 -25.26 -12.52
N LEU A 246 -2.94 -25.19 -13.35
CA LEU A 246 -2.46 -23.90 -13.86
C LEU A 246 -3.51 -23.20 -14.75
N SER A 247 -4.38 -23.96 -15.42
CA SER A 247 -5.47 -23.44 -16.24
C SER A 247 -6.59 -22.79 -15.41
N ASP A 248 -6.73 -23.12 -14.14
CA ASP A 248 -7.77 -22.56 -13.26
C ASP A 248 -7.64 -21.04 -13.14
N PHE A 249 -6.41 -20.53 -13.09
CA PHE A 249 -6.12 -19.09 -13.11
C PHE A 249 -6.60 -18.41 -14.40
N THR A 250 -6.48 -19.09 -15.55
CA THR A 250 -6.96 -18.56 -16.83
C THR A 250 -8.49 -18.53 -16.89
N VAL A 251 -9.14 -19.57 -16.37
CA VAL A 251 -10.61 -19.60 -16.32
C VAL A 251 -11.12 -18.52 -15.38
N TYR A 252 -10.47 -18.32 -14.24
CA TYR A 252 -10.76 -17.25 -13.29
C TYR A 252 -10.65 -15.85 -13.91
N THR A 253 -9.53 -15.52 -14.56
CA THR A 253 -9.35 -14.19 -15.17
C THR A 253 -10.37 -13.95 -16.28
N LYS A 254 -10.71 -14.97 -17.08
CA LYS A 254 -11.78 -14.87 -18.08
C LYS A 254 -13.15 -14.59 -17.47
N GLN A 255 -13.51 -15.25 -16.37
CA GLN A 255 -14.78 -15.00 -15.69
C GLN A 255 -14.86 -13.57 -15.17
N ILE A 256 -13.77 -13.07 -14.58
CA ILE A 256 -13.67 -11.68 -14.13
C ILE A 256 -13.78 -10.68 -15.28
N LEU A 257 -13.06 -10.89 -16.38
CA LEU A 257 -13.09 -9.97 -17.52
C LEU A 257 -14.45 -9.96 -18.24
N ASN A 258 -15.18 -11.07 -18.18
CA ASN A 258 -16.53 -11.18 -18.76
C ASN A 258 -17.62 -10.67 -17.80
N PHE A 259 -17.30 -10.47 -16.53
CA PHE A 259 -18.24 -9.92 -15.56
C PHE A 259 -18.46 -8.43 -15.86
N GLN A 260 -19.66 -8.10 -16.34
CA GLN A 260 -20.12 -6.72 -16.44
C GLN A 260 -20.79 -6.35 -15.13
N GLY A 261 -20.11 -5.55 -14.31
CA GLY A 261 -20.63 -5.11 -13.00
C GLY A 261 -22.03 -4.49 -13.12
N THR A 262 -22.87 -4.73 -12.12
CA THR A 262 -24.17 -4.06 -12.03
C THR A 262 -23.93 -2.65 -11.52
N ARG A 263 -23.93 -1.66 -12.43
CA ARG A 263 -23.82 -0.25 -12.07
C ARG A 263 -25.04 0.25 -11.31
#